data_AF-E5G7E3-F1
#
_entry.id   AF-E5G7E3-F1
#
_cell.length_a   1.000
_cell.length_b   1.000
_cell.length_c   1.000
_cell.angle_alpha   90.00
_cell.angle_beta   90.00
_cell.angle_gamma   90.00
#
_symmetry.space_group_name_H-M   'P 1'
#
loop_
_entity.id
_entity.type
_entity.pdbx_description
1 polymer ?
#
loop_
_entity_poly.entity_id
_entity_poly.type
_entity_poly.pdbx_seq_one_letter_code
_entity_poly.pdbx_strand_id
1 'polypeptide(L)'
;GCQHFRKSQDHLSINMKDDPRSLDPREVRLLSDINLIKHIYEGLVQENTHTGNLEPALAESYSLSDDGKTYTFYLKKAYWSNGDPLTSEDFIASWKQVVRQEVSSVYNFAFDPIKNIKQIQQGVLSEEHIGFHAKDEQTLVIELESPTSHFLKLLALPIFF
;
A
#
# COMPACT_ATOMS: atom_id res chain seq x y z
N GLY A 1 32.88 -36.71 9.58
CA GLY A 1 31.89 -35.66 9.88
C GLY A 1 32.55 -34.33 9.70
N CYS A 2 32.19 -33.59 8.65
CA CYS A 2 32.64 -32.22 8.46
C CYS A 2 31.39 -31.36 8.29
N GLN A 3 30.98 -30.69 9.36
CA GLN A 3 29.95 -29.67 9.30
C GLN A 3 30.60 -28.40 8.77
N HIS A 4 30.27 -28.03 7.53
CA HIS A 4 30.57 -26.70 7.01
C HIS A 4 29.72 -25.67 7.76
N PHE A 5 30.29 -25.04 8.78
CA PHE A 5 29.77 -23.78 9.31
C PHE A 5 30.02 -22.70 8.26
N ARG A 6 29.02 -22.45 7.41
CA ARG A 6 28.97 -21.27 6.56
C ARG A 6 28.70 -20.10 7.52
N LYS A 7 29.69 -19.24 7.79
CA LYS A 7 29.46 -17.94 8.45
C LYS A 7 28.33 -17.24 7.67
N SER A 8 27.23 -16.85 8.32
CA SER A 8 26.31 -15.92 7.67
C SER A 8 27.12 -14.64 7.42
N GLN A 9 27.19 -14.24 6.17
CA GLN A 9 27.53 -12.86 5.88
C GLN A 9 26.24 -12.08 6.15
N ASP A 10 26.21 -11.31 7.24
CA ASP A 10 25.09 -10.44 7.59
C ASP A 10 25.05 -9.18 6.70
N HIS A 11 25.57 -9.29 5.48
CA HIS A 11 25.54 -8.24 4.47
C HIS A 11 25.12 -8.86 3.14
N LEU A 12 24.16 -8.21 2.49
CA LEU A 12 23.73 -8.51 1.13
C LEU A 12 24.11 -7.32 0.26
N SER A 13 24.93 -7.54 -0.75
CA SER A 13 25.27 -6.52 -1.74
C SER A 13 24.44 -6.74 -3.00
N ILE A 14 23.57 -5.78 -3.31
CA ILE A 14 22.70 -5.81 -4.49
C ILE A 14 23.20 -4.72 -5.45
N ASN A 15 23.39 -5.07 -6.71
CA ASN A 15 23.69 -4.07 -7.74
C ASN A 15 22.40 -3.33 -8.13
N MET A 16 22.47 -2.01 -8.12
CA MET A 16 21.44 -1.15 -8.70
C MET A 16 21.96 -0.58 -10.02
N LYS A 17 21.13 -0.66 -11.06
CA LYS A 17 21.48 -0.19 -12.39
C LYS A 17 21.63 1.33 -12.45
N ASP A 18 20.70 2.03 -11.80
CA ASP A 18 20.59 3.48 -11.77
C ASP A 18 20.26 3.90 -10.32
N ASP A 19 20.65 5.11 -9.92
CA ASP A 19 20.27 5.68 -8.62
C ASP A 19 18.75 5.91 -8.57
N PRO A 20 18.09 5.62 -7.42
CA PRO A 20 16.65 5.82 -7.29
C PRO A 20 16.34 7.32 -7.37
N ARG A 21 15.32 7.68 -8.15
CA ARG A 21 14.92 9.09 -8.32
C ARG A 21 14.19 9.66 -7.11
N SER A 22 13.44 8.81 -6.42
CA SER A 22 12.68 9.15 -5.23
C SER A 22 12.59 7.93 -4.32
N LEU A 23 12.56 8.18 -3.01
CA LEU A 23 12.25 7.18 -1.99
C LEU A 23 10.82 7.35 -1.45
N ASP A 24 10.06 8.29 -2.01
CA ASP A 24 8.63 8.40 -1.75
C ASP A 24 7.91 7.29 -2.53
N PRO A 25 7.23 6.34 -1.85
CA PRO A 25 6.58 5.20 -2.51
C PRO A 25 5.50 5.65 -3.51
N ARG A 26 4.96 6.87 -3.36
CA ARG A 26 3.92 7.45 -4.21
C ARG A 26 4.46 8.02 -5.51
N GLU A 27 5.74 8.35 -5.60
CA GLU A 27 6.35 8.96 -6.80
C GLU A 27 7.11 7.97 -7.68
N VAL A 28 7.25 6.73 -7.23
CA VAL A 28 8.06 5.72 -7.88
C VAL A 28 7.52 5.32 -9.25
N ARG A 29 8.43 5.13 -10.22
CA ARG A 29 8.10 4.82 -11.63
C ARG A 29 8.86 3.63 -12.21
N LEU A 30 10.11 3.41 -11.79
CA LEU A 30 10.98 2.38 -12.34
C LEU A 30 10.89 1.10 -11.51
N LEU A 31 11.00 -0.06 -12.15
CA LEU A 31 10.98 -1.36 -11.46
C LEU A 31 12.10 -1.50 -10.42
N SER A 32 13.28 -0.91 -10.68
CA SER A 32 14.39 -0.84 -9.72
C SER A 32 13.98 -0.17 -8.42
N ASP A 33 13.27 0.95 -8.54
CA ASP A 33 12.86 1.79 -7.43
C ASP A 33 11.73 1.10 -6.66
N ILE A 34 10.80 0.42 -7.34
CA ILE A 34 9.74 -0.38 -6.70
C ILE A 34 10.35 -1.46 -5.82
N ASN A 35 11.37 -2.16 -6.30
CA ASN A 35 12.05 -3.18 -5.52
C ASN A 35 12.68 -2.56 -4.27
N LEU A 36 13.37 -1.42 -4.40
CA LEU A 36 13.94 -0.72 -3.24
C LEU A 36 12.85 -0.30 -2.24
N ILE A 37 11.76 0.33 -2.72
CA ILE A 37 10.62 0.72 -1.89
C ILE A 37 10.04 -0.45 -1.13
N LYS A 38 9.85 -1.61 -1.77
CA LYS A 38 9.35 -2.83 -1.12
C LYS A 38 10.28 -3.40 -0.03
N HIS A 39 11.53 -2.94 0.07
CA HIS A 39 12.41 -3.30 1.18
C HIS A 39 12.31 -2.33 2.37
N ILE A 40 11.78 -1.13 2.18
CA ILE A 40 11.73 -0.08 3.20
C ILE A 40 10.31 0.30 3.64
N TYR A 41 9.30 0.02 2.79
CA TYR A 41 7.88 0.20 3.06
C TYR A 41 7.14 -1.11 2.81
N GLU A 42 6.02 -1.25 3.51
CA GLU A 42 5.12 -2.39 3.38
C GLU A 42 3.69 -1.87 3.24
N GLY A 43 2.90 -2.47 2.36
CA GLY A 43 1.49 -2.10 2.15
C GLY A 43 0.54 -2.91 3.02
N LEU A 44 -0.77 -2.71 2.84
CA LEU A 44 -1.79 -3.55 3.47
C LEU A 44 -1.71 -5.01 3.02
N VAL A 45 -1.41 -5.22 1.74
CA VAL A 45 -1.25 -6.53 1.11
C VAL A 45 0.02 -6.54 0.25
N GLN A 46 0.57 -7.73 0.06
CA GLN A 46 1.73 -7.94 -0.81
C GLN A 46 1.52 -9.11 -1.76
N GLU A 47 2.30 -9.13 -2.83
CA GLU A 47 2.38 -10.28 -3.73
C GLU A 47 3.43 -11.26 -3.23
N ASN A 48 3.03 -12.51 -3.01
CA ASN A 48 3.92 -13.58 -2.63
C ASN A 48 4.88 -13.90 -3.79
N THR A 49 6.18 -13.74 -3.55
CA THR A 49 7.21 -13.85 -4.61
C THR A 49 7.36 -15.25 -5.21
N HIS A 50 6.85 -16.29 -4.55
CA HIS A 50 6.94 -17.67 -5.02
C HIS A 50 5.69 -18.12 -5.78
N THR A 51 4.51 -17.66 -5.34
CA THR A 51 3.22 -18.12 -5.88
C THR A 51 2.55 -17.08 -6.77
N GLY A 52 2.92 -15.80 -6.68
CA GLY A 52 2.24 -14.67 -7.33
C GLY A 52 0.87 -14.34 -6.72
N ASN A 53 0.48 -15.01 -5.64
CA ASN A 53 -0.78 -14.75 -4.95
C ASN A 53 -0.68 -13.52 -4.05
N LEU A 54 -1.79 -12.82 -3.83
CA LEU A 54 -1.85 -11.72 -2.89
C LEU A 54 -2.10 -12.25 -1.48
N GLU A 55 -1.33 -11.76 -0.52
CA GLU A 55 -1.41 -12.13 0.89
C GLU A 55 -1.40 -10.88 1.80
N PRO A 56 -1.97 -10.96 3.01
CA PRO A 56 -1.91 -9.86 3.98
C PRO A 56 -0.48 -9.52 4.40
N ALA A 57 -0.14 -8.24 4.42
CA ALA A 57 1.17 -7.70 4.80
C ALA A 57 1.07 -6.91 6.11
N LEU A 58 0.88 -5.58 6.09
CA LEU A 58 0.55 -4.83 7.32
C LEU A 58 -0.87 -5.10 7.83
N ALA A 59 -1.77 -5.56 6.95
CA ALA A 59 -3.02 -6.14 7.40
C ALA A 59 -2.78 -7.55 7.98
N GLU A 60 -3.38 -7.85 9.11
CA GLU A 60 -3.49 -9.21 9.65
C GLU A 60 -4.52 -10.01 8.85
N SER A 61 -5.65 -9.37 8.54
CA SER A 61 -6.73 -9.96 7.76
C SER A 61 -7.58 -8.87 7.12
N TYR A 62 -8.48 -9.27 6.21
CA TYR A 62 -9.52 -8.39 5.71
C TYR A 62 -10.82 -9.17 5.48
N SER A 63 -11.93 -8.47 5.52
CA SER A 63 -13.25 -8.98 5.09
C SER A 63 -13.76 -8.19 3.89
N LEU A 64 -14.47 -8.87 3.00
CA LEU A 64 -15.19 -8.28 1.88
C LEU A 64 -16.69 -8.43 2.13
N SER A 65 -17.46 -7.36 1.97
CA SER A 65 -18.92 -7.39 2.06
C SER A 65 -19.55 -8.28 0.98
N ASP A 66 -20.77 -8.75 1.23
CA ASP A 66 -21.51 -9.63 0.31
C ASP A 66 -21.74 -9.01 -1.08
N ASP A 67 -21.84 -7.68 -1.15
CA ASP A 67 -21.99 -6.94 -2.40
C ASP A 67 -20.66 -6.72 -3.14
N GLY A 68 -19.52 -7.11 -2.55
CA GLY A 68 -18.18 -7.01 -3.12
C GLY A 68 -17.62 -5.59 -3.17
N LYS A 69 -18.20 -4.63 -2.45
CA LYS A 69 -17.83 -3.21 -2.53
C LYS A 69 -17.08 -2.67 -1.32
N THR A 70 -17.17 -3.33 -0.17
CA THR A 70 -16.57 -2.82 1.07
C THR A 70 -15.50 -3.78 1.57
N TYR A 71 -14.26 -3.31 1.57
CA TYR A 71 -13.14 -3.99 2.22
C TYR A 71 -12.95 -3.41 3.61
N THR A 72 -12.83 -4.27 4.62
CA THR A 72 -12.40 -3.88 5.98
C THR A 72 -11.11 -4.60 6.30
N PHE A 73 -10.02 -3.85 6.47
CA PHE A 73 -8.70 -4.34 6.83
C PHE A 73 -8.45 -4.18 8.31
N TYR A 74 -7.94 -5.22 8.94
CA TYR A 74 -7.50 -5.22 10.34
C TYR A 74 -5.98 -5.21 10.36
N LEU A 75 -5.38 -4.19 10.96
CA LEU A 75 -3.94 -3.95 10.96
C LEU A 75 -3.24 -4.76 12.06
N LYS A 76 -2.05 -5.25 11.74
CA LYS A 76 -1.14 -5.80 12.75
C LYS A 76 -0.66 -4.67 13.66
N LYS A 77 -0.25 -5.02 14.87
CA LYS A 77 0.51 -4.11 15.72
C LYS A 77 1.91 -3.91 15.11
N ALA A 78 2.09 -2.80 14.41
CA ALA A 78 3.32 -2.42 13.74
C ALA A 78 3.81 -1.04 14.19
N TYR A 79 5.06 -0.74 13.88
CA TYR A 79 5.72 0.49 14.27
C TYR A 79 6.51 1.05 13.10
N TRP A 80 6.52 2.37 12.98
CA TRP A 80 7.45 3.08 12.13
C TRP A 80 8.88 2.91 12.65
N SER A 81 9.86 3.13 11.78
CA SER A 81 11.29 2.98 12.12
C SER A 81 11.75 3.94 13.23
N ASN A 82 11.01 5.02 13.47
CA ASN A 82 11.24 5.97 14.56
C ASN A 82 10.62 5.51 15.91
N GLY A 83 9.88 4.40 15.92
CA GLY A 83 9.22 3.84 17.10
C GLY A 83 7.76 4.25 17.30
N ASP A 84 7.22 5.14 16.46
CA ASP A 84 5.82 5.53 16.54
C ASP A 84 4.91 4.37 16.10
N PRO A 85 3.75 4.16 16.76
CA PRO A 85 2.80 3.13 16.34
C PRO A 85 2.25 3.46 14.94
N LEU A 86 2.19 2.45 14.08
CA LEU A 86 1.55 2.57 12.78
C LEU A 86 0.03 2.39 12.93
N THR A 87 -0.74 3.32 12.38
CA THR A 87 -2.20 3.38 12.52
C THR A 87 -2.91 3.42 11.17
N SER A 88 -4.21 3.15 11.17
CA SER A 88 -5.08 3.32 10.00
C SER A 88 -5.04 4.75 9.45
N GLU A 89 -4.92 5.76 10.30
CA GLU A 89 -4.86 7.17 9.90
C GLU A 89 -3.61 7.50 9.07
N ASP A 90 -2.49 6.79 9.26
CA ASP A 90 -1.28 7.01 8.47
C ASP A 90 -1.54 6.73 6.98
N PHE A 91 -2.25 5.64 6.69
CA PHE A 91 -2.68 5.31 5.32
C PHE A 91 -3.65 6.35 4.78
N ILE A 92 -4.66 6.73 5.57
CA ILE A 92 -5.68 7.70 5.16
C ILE A 92 -5.05 9.05 4.83
N ALA A 93 -4.08 9.51 5.63
CA ALA A 93 -3.35 10.74 5.40
C ALA A 93 -2.51 10.67 4.11
N SER A 94 -1.75 9.58 3.92
CA SER A 94 -0.95 9.35 2.71
C SER A 94 -1.82 9.37 1.45
N TRP A 95 -2.95 8.65 1.47
CA TRP A 95 -3.87 8.53 0.34
C TRP A 95 -4.61 9.83 0.04
N LYS A 96 -4.97 10.63 1.05
CA LYS A 96 -5.57 11.96 0.84
C LYS A 96 -4.61 12.89 0.08
N GLN A 97 -3.31 12.86 0.38
CA GLN A 97 -2.32 13.66 -0.35
C GLN A 97 -2.24 13.26 -1.84
N VAL A 98 -2.34 11.97 -2.14
CA VAL A 98 -2.43 11.48 -3.53
C VAL A 98 -3.69 11.98 -4.21
N VAL A 99 -4.85 11.89 -3.56
CA VAL A 99 -6.14 12.31 -4.12
C VAL A 99 -6.21 13.82 -4.37
N ARG A 100 -5.60 14.61 -3.50
CA ARG A 100 -5.41 16.07 -3.67
C ARG A 100 -4.47 16.46 -4.79
N GLN A 101 -3.85 15.49 -5.47
CA GLN A 101 -2.85 15.71 -6.51
C GLN A 101 -1.62 16.48 -6.00
N GLU A 102 -1.33 16.40 -4.69
CA GLU A 102 -0.09 16.94 -4.11
C GLU A 102 1.12 16.09 -4.54
N VAL A 103 0.88 14.87 -5.04
CA VAL A 103 1.89 13.93 -5.52
C VAL A 103 1.62 13.50 -6.96
N SER A 104 2.63 13.56 -7.82
CA SER A 104 2.53 13.18 -9.23
C SER A 104 2.93 11.71 -9.45
N SER A 105 2.01 10.78 -9.18
CA SER A 105 2.22 9.36 -9.46
C SER A 105 1.79 8.93 -10.85
N VAL A 106 2.53 7.98 -11.45
CA VAL A 106 2.06 7.24 -12.63
C VAL A 106 0.98 6.21 -12.26
N TYR A 107 0.78 5.93 -10.97
CA TYR A 107 -0.18 4.96 -10.44
C TYR A 107 -1.47 5.59 -9.90
N ASN A 108 -1.74 6.89 -10.14
CA ASN A 108 -2.95 7.56 -9.65
C ASN A 108 -4.25 6.84 -10.04
N PHE A 109 -4.27 6.18 -11.22
CA PHE A 109 -5.40 5.36 -11.68
C PHE A 109 -5.78 4.23 -10.72
N ALA A 110 -4.88 3.82 -9.82
CA ALA A 110 -5.14 2.74 -8.88
C ALA A 110 -6.19 3.12 -7.82
N PHE A 111 -6.44 4.43 -7.63
CA PHE A 111 -7.51 4.96 -6.78
C PHE A 111 -8.87 5.01 -7.49
N ASP A 112 -8.93 4.93 -8.83
CA ASP A 112 -10.19 5.03 -9.60
C ASP A 112 -11.33 4.10 -9.13
N PRO A 113 -11.07 2.85 -8.68
CA PRO A 113 -12.13 1.97 -8.21
C PRO A 113 -12.76 2.41 -6.88
N ILE A 114 -12.07 3.23 -6.10
CA ILE A 114 -12.53 3.69 -4.79
C ILE A 114 -13.64 4.73 -5.00
N LYS A 115 -14.67 4.62 -4.16
CA LYS A 115 -15.86 5.45 -4.18
C LYS A 115 -15.52 6.94 -4.10
N ASN A 116 -16.18 7.73 -4.95
CA ASN A 116 -16.12 9.19 -5.01
C ASN A 116 -14.78 9.83 -5.42
N ILE A 117 -13.73 9.06 -5.76
CA ILE A 117 -12.41 9.63 -6.10
C ILE A 117 -12.50 10.60 -7.29
N LYS A 118 -13.17 10.21 -8.38
CA LYS A 118 -13.28 11.05 -9.59
C LYS A 118 -14.05 12.34 -9.32
N GLN A 119 -15.15 12.24 -8.59
CA GLN A 119 -16.01 13.36 -8.24
C GLN A 119 -15.27 14.35 -7.33
N ILE A 120 -14.45 13.87 -6.39
CA ILE A 120 -13.60 14.71 -5.54
C ILE A 120 -12.52 15.41 -6.36
N GLN A 121 -11.81 14.67 -7.23
CA GLN A 121 -10.78 15.25 -8.10
C GLN A 121 -11.32 16.29 -9.10
N GLN A 122 -12.60 16.18 -9.47
CA GLN A 122 -13.29 17.15 -10.32
C GLN A 122 -13.87 18.34 -9.54
N GLY A 123 -13.75 18.35 -8.21
CA GLY A 123 -14.33 19.38 -7.35
C GLY A 123 -15.86 19.33 -7.23
N VAL A 124 -16.49 18.21 -7.61
CA VAL A 124 -17.94 18.00 -7.53
C VAL A 124 -18.36 17.60 -6.12
N LEU A 125 -17.54 16.81 -5.42
CA LEU A 125 -17.76 16.38 -4.05
C LEU A 125 -16.63 16.84 -3.13
N SER A 126 -16.98 17.06 -1.87
CA SER A 126 -16.03 17.30 -0.77
C SER A 126 -15.27 16.02 -0.39
N GLU A 127 -14.04 16.16 0.10
CA GLU A 127 -13.21 15.04 0.58
C GLU A 127 -13.83 14.27 1.75
N GLU A 128 -14.80 14.85 2.45
CA GLU A 128 -15.54 14.17 3.53
C GLU A 128 -16.33 12.95 3.04
N HIS A 129 -16.61 12.89 1.73
CA HIS A 129 -17.31 11.78 1.09
C HIS A 129 -16.36 10.74 0.48
N ILE A 130 -15.05 10.81 0.75
CA ILE A 130 -14.08 9.89 0.18
C ILE A 130 -14.35 8.43 0.59
N GLY A 131 -14.17 7.50 -0.34
CA GLY A 131 -14.44 6.07 -0.15
C GLY A 131 -13.47 5.32 0.75
N PHE A 132 -12.74 5.99 1.65
CA PHE A 132 -11.91 5.31 2.64
C PHE A 132 -11.90 6.08 3.96
N HIS A 133 -11.90 5.35 5.07
CA HIS A 133 -11.83 5.94 6.41
C HIS A 133 -11.22 4.96 7.42
N ALA A 134 -10.66 5.51 8.50
CA ALA A 134 -10.34 4.76 9.69
C ALA A 134 -11.62 4.56 10.52
N LYS A 135 -11.96 3.31 10.82
CA LYS A 135 -13.02 3.01 11.79
C LYS A 135 -12.50 3.15 13.22
N ASP A 136 -11.25 2.75 13.42
CA ASP A 136 -10.45 2.92 14.64
C ASP A 136 -8.96 2.83 14.25
N GLU A 137 -8.05 2.97 15.22
CA GLU A 137 -6.59 3.00 15.00
C GLU A 137 -6.04 1.78 14.25
N GLN A 138 -6.72 0.63 14.30
CA GLN A 138 -6.26 -0.63 13.68
C GLN A 138 -7.24 -1.17 12.65
N THR A 139 -8.29 -0.43 12.31
CA THR A 139 -9.30 -0.87 11.34
C THR A 139 -9.50 0.17 10.26
N LEU A 140 -9.17 -0.20 9.02
CA LEU A 140 -9.30 0.64 7.85
C LEU A 140 -10.41 0.10 6.95
N VAL A 141 -11.30 0.98 6.48
CA VAL A 141 -12.42 0.63 5.62
C VAL A 141 -12.24 1.30 4.26
N ILE A 142 -12.44 0.54 3.18
CA ILE A 142 -12.42 1.04 1.81
C ILE A 142 -13.72 0.63 1.11
N GLU A 143 -14.42 1.61 0.55
CA GLU A 143 -15.61 1.46 -0.26
C GLU A 143 -15.27 1.68 -1.73
N LEU A 144 -15.76 0.78 -2.59
CA LEU A 144 -15.60 0.84 -4.04
C LEU A 144 -16.87 1.36 -4.71
N GLU A 145 -16.73 2.02 -5.87
CA GLU A 145 -17.87 2.38 -6.74
C GLU A 145 -18.62 1.11 -7.19
N SER A 146 -17.86 0.09 -7.58
CA SER A 146 -18.37 -1.19 -8.07
C SER A 146 -17.43 -2.34 -7.70
N PRO A 147 -17.93 -3.58 -7.66
CA PRO A 147 -17.11 -4.74 -7.31
C PRO A 147 -15.94 -4.88 -8.29
N THR A 148 -14.72 -4.79 -7.76
CA THR A 148 -13.49 -4.77 -8.56
C THR A 148 -12.61 -5.94 -8.16
N SER A 149 -12.63 -7.01 -8.97
CA SER A 149 -11.97 -8.29 -8.66
C SER A 149 -10.45 -8.21 -8.48
N HIS A 150 -9.82 -7.23 -9.13
CA HIS A 150 -8.37 -7.02 -9.08
C HIS A 150 -7.96 -5.91 -8.09
N PHE A 151 -8.88 -5.42 -7.25
CA PHE A 151 -8.62 -4.30 -6.35
C PHE A 151 -7.46 -4.56 -5.38
N LEU A 152 -7.38 -5.77 -4.80
CA LEU A 152 -6.25 -6.16 -3.94
C LEU A 152 -4.90 -6.08 -4.68
N LYS A 153 -4.89 -6.32 -6.00
CA LYS A 153 -3.66 -6.20 -6.80
C LYS A 153 -3.24 -4.74 -6.96
N LEU A 154 -4.20 -3.83 -7.05
CA LEU A 154 -3.95 -2.39 -7.06
C LEU A 154 -3.41 -1.94 -5.70
N LEU A 155 -3.98 -2.43 -4.59
CA LEU A 155 -3.50 -2.13 -3.24
C LEU A 155 -2.06 -2.60 -2.96
N ALA A 156 -1.55 -3.56 -3.72
CA ALA A 156 -0.15 -4.00 -3.62
C ALA A 156 0.84 -3.07 -4.36
N LEU A 157 0.35 -2.00 -5.00
CA LEU A 157 1.20 -1.00 -5.64
C LEU A 157 1.78 -0.02 -4.60
N PRO A 158 3.02 0.45 -4.80
CA PRO A 158 3.68 1.39 -3.87
C PRO A 158 2.90 2.65 -3.54
N ILE A 159 2.02 3.13 -4.42
CA ILE A 159 1.22 4.33 -4.16
C ILE A 159 0.29 4.20 -2.94
N PHE A 160 0.03 2.98 -2.47
CA PHE A 160 -0.77 2.72 -1.28
C PHE A 160 0.05 2.48 -0.01
N PHE A 161 1.37 2.51 -0.09
CA PHE A 161 2.26 2.27 1.05
C PHE A 161 2.46 3.54 1.89
#